data_AF-A0A1H3IWN6-F1
#
_entry.id   AF-A0A1H3IWN6-F1
#
_cell.length_a   1.000
_cell.length_b   1.000
_cell.length_c   1.000
_cell.angle_alpha   90.00
_cell.angle_beta   90.00
_cell.angle_gamma   90.00
#
_symmetry.space_group_name_H-M   'P 1'
#
loop_
_entity.id
_entity.type
_entity.pdbx_description
1 polymer ?
#
loop_
_entity_poly.entity_id
_entity_poly.type
_entity_poly.pdbx_seq_one_letter_code
_entity_poly.pdbx_strand_id
1 'polypeptide(L)'
;MIDTVRVDFRRFRMPAWPGAALPVTGEWEPETLAALLERLHAVAVTIVADLDTAELGASDTPVRALTDYLDTGVPPLWTSRWRDGRFVGISGNLKGIEGMLVSLVDPELPDLGEQAQPVDWVAAALRGRGLWLVVEDAAAARAIVLAAGLRAEAWRV
;
A
#
# COMPACT_ATOMS: atom_id res chain seq x y z
N MET A 1 7.79 -15.91 -15.57
CA MET A 1 8.48 -15.99 -14.26
C MET A 1 8.40 -14.58 -13.71
N ILE A 2 7.47 -14.32 -12.80
CA ILE A 2 7.28 -13.00 -12.19
C ILE A 2 8.06 -13.04 -10.88
N ASP A 3 9.11 -12.23 -10.79
CA ASP A 3 9.91 -12.10 -9.56
C ASP A 3 9.09 -11.32 -8.53
N THR A 4 8.53 -12.04 -7.55
CA THR A 4 7.95 -11.46 -6.36
C THR A 4 9.08 -11.16 -5.37
N VAL A 5 9.44 -9.88 -5.21
CA VAL A 5 10.32 -9.47 -4.10
C VAL A 5 9.50 -9.57 -2.81
N ARG A 6 9.72 -10.64 -2.04
CA ARG A 6 9.17 -10.81 -0.69
C ARG A 6 10.02 -10.03 0.30
N VAL A 7 9.46 -9.00 0.91
CA VAL A 7 10.02 -8.37 2.12
C VAL A 7 9.55 -9.19 3.32
N ASP A 8 10.47 -9.80 4.06
CA ASP A 8 10.15 -10.65 5.23
C ASP A 8 9.97 -9.78 6.50
N PHE A 9 8.70 -9.58 6.91
CA PHE A 9 8.33 -8.78 8.07
C PHE A 9 8.54 -9.48 9.43
N ARG A 10 8.84 -10.79 9.47
CA ARG A 10 9.11 -11.48 10.76
C ARG A 10 10.41 -11.02 11.41
N ARG A 11 11.24 -10.26 10.69
CA ARG A 11 12.45 -9.58 11.20
C ARG A 11 12.26 -8.07 11.39
N PHE A 12 11.06 -7.53 11.22
CA PHE A 12 10.78 -6.11 11.40
C PHE A 12 10.77 -5.72 12.89
N ARG A 13 11.97 -5.54 13.46
CA ARG A 13 12.18 -4.60 14.57
C ARG A 13 12.47 -3.27 13.91
N MET A 14 11.69 -2.20 14.18
CA MET A 14 12.11 -0.84 13.83
C MET A 14 13.48 -0.60 14.48
N PRO A 15 14.59 -0.59 13.72
CA PRO A 15 15.84 -0.07 14.25
C PRO A 15 15.65 1.45 14.40
N ALA A 16 16.49 2.12 15.19
CA ALA A 16 16.63 3.56 15.03
C ALA A 16 17.07 3.82 13.58
N TRP A 17 16.14 4.19 12.70
CA TRP A 17 16.39 4.35 11.27
C TRP A 17 16.91 5.78 11.07
N PRO A 18 18.13 5.98 10.54
CA PRO A 18 18.68 7.31 10.26
C PRO A 18 18.04 8.00 9.03
N GLY A 19 16.88 7.54 8.59
CA GLY A 19 16.22 7.97 7.35
C GLY A 19 15.29 9.16 7.54
N ALA A 20 14.90 9.78 6.43
CA ALA A 20 13.89 10.82 6.41
C ALA A 20 12.49 10.20 6.30
N ALA A 21 11.54 10.72 7.07
CA ALA A 21 10.12 10.44 6.89
C ALA A 21 9.51 11.50 5.96
N LEU A 22 9.02 11.07 4.79
CA LEU A 22 8.41 11.92 3.79
C LEU A 22 6.90 11.65 3.77
N PRO A 23 6.06 12.58 4.22
CA PRO A 23 4.62 12.45 4.08
C PRO A 23 4.22 12.64 2.62
N VAL A 24 3.21 11.88 2.20
CA VAL A 24 2.66 11.89 0.85
C VAL A 24 1.14 11.97 0.92
N THR A 25 0.57 12.89 0.15
CA THR A 25 -0.88 13.11 0.06
C THR A 25 -1.26 13.50 -1.37
N GLY A 26 -2.53 13.42 -1.72
CA GLY A 26 -3.03 13.78 -3.04
C GLY A 26 -4.39 13.14 -3.32
N GLU A 27 -4.82 13.22 -4.58
CA GLU A 27 -5.94 12.45 -5.08
C GLU A 27 -5.49 11.01 -5.31
N TRP A 28 -6.06 10.09 -4.53
CA TRP A 28 -5.71 8.67 -4.56
C TRP A 28 -6.60 7.94 -5.55
N GLU A 29 -6.12 7.84 -6.78
CA GLU A 29 -6.70 6.96 -7.81
C GLU A 29 -5.92 5.64 -7.90
N PRO A 30 -6.56 4.53 -8.31
CA PRO A 30 -5.91 3.23 -8.44
C PRO A 30 -4.63 3.28 -9.29
N GLU A 31 -4.67 3.97 -10.42
CA GLU A 31 -3.54 4.12 -11.36
C GLU A 31 -2.41 4.97 -10.76
N THR A 32 -2.77 6.01 -10.01
CA THR A 32 -1.81 6.88 -9.31
C THR A 32 -1.06 6.08 -8.24
N LEU A 33 -1.77 5.30 -7.44
CA LEU A 33 -1.17 4.44 -6.42
C LEU A 33 -0.31 3.34 -7.06
N ALA A 34 -0.81 2.68 -8.09
CA ALA A 34 -0.05 1.66 -8.82
C ALA A 34 1.27 2.23 -9.38
N ALA A 35 1.21 3.37 -10.08
CA ALA A 35 2.39 4.02 -10.66
C ALA A 35 3.39 4.48 -9.58
N LEU A 36 2.91 4.94 -8.43
CA LEU A 36 3.77 5.27 -7.29
C LEU A 36 4.49 4.02 -6.79
N LEU A 37 3.75 2.95 -6.50
CA LEU A 37 4.30 1.72 -5.92
C LEU A 37 5.31 1.05 -6.87
N GLU A 38 5.05 1.03 -8.18
CA GLU A 38 5.98 0.52 -9.19
C GLU A 38 7.30 1.31 -9.21
N ARG A 39 7.25 2.64 -9.14
CA ARG A 39 8.46 3.48 -9.17
C ARG A 39 9.24 3.39 -7.87
N LEU A 40 8.55 3.22 -6.74
CA LEU A 40 9.17 3.07 -5.43
C LEU A 40 10.00 1.77 -5.31
N HIS A 41 9.79 0.76 -6.18
CA HIS A 41 10.65 -0.43 -6.23
C HIS A 41 12.11 -0.10 -6.58
N ALA A 42 12.38 1.05 -7.22
CA ALA A 42 13.73 1.47 -7.57
C ALA A 42 14.52 2.06 -6.39
N VAL A 43 13.90 2.23 -5.22
CA VAL A 43 14.53 2.84 -4.03
C VAL A 43 14.29 1.99 -2.79
N ALA A 44 15.23 2.04 -1.84
CA ALA A 44 15.03 1.43 -0.52
C ALA A 44 14.04 2.28 0.28
N VAL A 45 12.81 1.78 0.43
CA VAL A 45 11.72 2.49 1.12
C VAL A 45 10.93 1.55 2.01
N THR A 46 10.55 2.05 3.19
CA THR A 46 9.45 1.48 3.98
C THR A 46 8.23 2.37 3.82
N ILE A 47 7.10 1.77 3.43
CA ILE A 47 5.85 2.49 3.17
C ILE A 47 4.87 2.20 4.30
N VAL A 48 4.39 3.24 4.97
CA VAL A 48 3.35 3.15 5.99
C VAL A 48 2.14 3.94 5.51
N ALA A 49 0.96 3.31 5.48
CA ALA A 49 -0.28 3.91 5.02
C ALA A 49 -1.23 4.18 6.19
N ASP A 50 -1.84 5.37 6.21
CA ASP A 50 -3.02 5.65 7.03
C ASP A 50 -4.26 5.33 6.19
N LEU A 51 -4.97 4.27 6.55
CA LEU A 51 -6.09 3.74 5.77
C LEU A 51 -7.40 3.79 6.54
N ASP A 52 -8.49 4.07 5.84
CA ASP A 52 -9.83 3.75 6.30
C ASP A 52 -10.11 2.25 6.08
N THR A 53 -10.16 1.48 7.16
CA THR A 53 -10.37 0.03 7.06
C THR A 53 -11.77 -0.35 6.59
N ALA A 54 -12.71 0.61 6.55
CA ALA A 54 -14.05 0.41 6.00
C ALA A 54 -14.05 0.15 4.49
N GLU A 55 -13.05 0.69 3.78
CA GLU A 55 -12.92 0.63 2.32
C GLU A 55 -12.13 -0.61 1.86
N LEU A 56 -11.54 -1.36 2.81
CA LEU A 56 -10.75 -2.55 2.51
C LEU A 56 -11.60 -3.81 2.33
N GLY A 57 -10.97 -4.83 1.76
CA GLY A 57 -11.52 -6.17 1.66
C GLY A 57 -11.55 -6.92 2.98
N ALA A 58 -12.44 -7.90 3.07
CA ALA A 58 -12.46 -8.81 4.21
C ALA A 58 -11.18 -9.66 4.26
N SER A 59 -10.67 -9.93 5.46
CA SER A 59 -9.44 -10.73 5.63
C SER A 59 -9.58 -12.18 5.19
N ASP A 60 -10.81 -12.66 5.05
CA ASP A 60 -11.17 -13.99 4.56
C ASP A 60 -11.61 -13.98 3.08
N THR A 61 -11.30 -12.90 2.34
CA THR A 61 -11.52 -12.85 0.89
C THR A 61 -10.86 -14.06 0.21
N PRO A 62 -11.61 -14.90 -0.53
CA PRO A 62 -11.04 -16.09 -1.14
C PRO A 62 -9.90 -15.76 -2.09
N VAL A 63 -8.78 -16.50 -1.99
CA VAL A 63 -7.62 -16.34 -2.88
C VAL A 63 -8.01 -16.36 -4.35
N ARG A 64 -8.97 -17.22 -4.72
CA ARG A 64 -9.47 -17.29 -6.10
C ARG A 64 -10.09 -15.97 -6.57
N ALA A 65 -10.83 -15.27 -5.72
CA ALA A 65 -11.41 -13.97 -6.08
C ALA A 65 -10.31 -12.91 -6.29
N LEU A 66 -9.22 -12.97 -5.52
CA LEU A 66 -8.05 -12.11 -5.71
C LEU A 66 -7.32 -12.44 -7.01
N THR A 67 -7.19 -13.72 -7.37
CA THR A 67 -6.64 -14.14 -8.67
C THR A 67 -7.53 -13.67 -9.82
N ASP A 68 -8.85 -13.87 -9.73
CA ASP A 68 -9.79 -13.44 -10.78
C ASP A 68 -9.73 -11.91 -10.97
N TYR A 69 -9.54 -11.14 -9.89
CA TYR A 69 -9.32 -9.69 -9.98
C TYR A 69 -8.03 -9.32 -10.72
N LEU A 70 -6.92 -10.06 -10.55
CA LEU A 70 -5.69 -9.82 -11.32
C LEU A 70 -5.90 -9.99 -12.84
N ASP A 71 -6.79 -10.92 -13.22
CA ASP A 71 -7.06 -11.25 -14.62
C ASP A 71 -8.16 -10.37 -15.25
N THR A 72 -9.09 -9.85 -14.43
CA THR A 72 -10.29 -9.17 -14.94
C THR A 72 -10.43 -7.71 -14.53
N GLY A 73 -9.67 -7.27 -13.52
CA GLY A 73 -9.77 -5.94 -12.93
C GLY A 73 -11.04 -5.71 -12.11
N VAL A 74 -11.92 -6.71 -11.98
CA VAL A 74 -13.19 -6.58 -11.23
C VAL A 74 -12.93 -6.85 -9.74
N PRO A 75 -13.08 -5.86 -8.84
CA PRO A 75 -12.83 -6.08 -7.43
C PRO A 75 -13.79 -7.13 -6.84
N PRO A 76 -13.34 -7.96 -5.87
CA PRO A 76 -14.22 -8.87 -5.15
C PRO A 76 -15.33 -8.10 -4.41
N LEU A 77 -16.38 -8.79 -3.92
CA LEU A 77 -17.45 -8.15 -3.14
C LEU A 77 -17.31 -8.32 -1.62
N TRP A 78 -16.22 -8.94 -1.17
CA TRP A 78 -15.95 -9.21 0.25
C TRP A 78 -15.41 -7.96 0.92
N THR A 79 -16.26 -7.26 1.67
CA THR A 79 -15.88 -6.02 2.36
C THR A 79 -15.45 -6.27 3.80
N SER A 80 -14.52 -5.46 4.29
CA SER A 80 -14.10 -5.45 5.67
C SER A 80 -15.26 -5.23 6.65
N ARG A 81 -15.16 -5.88 7.83
CA ARG A 81 -16.06 -5.66 8.96
C ARG A 81 -15.61 -4.50 9.87
N TRP A 82 -14.38 -4.02 9.69
CA TRP A 82 -13.83 -2.92 10.47
C TRP A 82 -14.22 -1.58 9.87
N ARG A 83 -14.28 -0.55 10.72
CA ARG A 83 -14.76 0.80 10.39
C ARG A 83 -13.93 1.86 11.12
N ASP A 84 -12.62 1.63 11.19
CA ASP A 84 -11.65 2.47 11.90
C ASP A 84 -10.52 2.95 10.98
N GLY A 85 -9.77 3.95 11.43
CA GLY A 85 -8.52 4.35 10.77
C GLY A 85 -7.35 3.55 11.33
N ARG A 86 -6.45 3.05 10.46
CA ARG A 86 -5.26 2.28 10.89
C ARG A 86 -4.01 2.64 10.11
N PHE A 87 -2.88 2.57 10.82
CA PHE A 87 -1.56 2.60 10.21
C PHE A 87 -1.10 1.18 9.87
N VAL A 88 -0.91 0.90 8.59
CA VAL A 88 -0.44 -0.41 8.10
C VAL A 88 0.82 -0.27 7.26
N GLY A 89 1.66 -1.30 7.23
CA GLY A 89 2.79 -1.35 6.30
C GLY A 89 2.34 -1.86 4.93
N ILE A 90 2.88 -1.28 3.85
CA ILE A 90 2.79 -1.88 2.50
C ILE A 90 4.07 -2.66 2.24
N SER A 91 3.93 -3.98 2.12
CA SER A 91 5.05 -4.94 2.01
C SER A 91 5.45 -5.25 0.58
N GLY A 92 4.55 -5.02 -0.38
CA GLY A 92 4.80 -5.28 -1.79
C GLY A 92 3.53 -5.15 -2.61
N ASN A 93 3.65 -5.47 -3.89
CA ASN A 93 2.52 -5.56 -4.81
C ASN A 93 2.71 -6.72 -5.79
N LEU A 94 1.61 -7.15 -6.38
CA LEU A 94 1.55 -8.15 -7.43
C LEU A 94 0.67 -7.62 -8.56
N LYS A 95 1.26 -7.45 -9.75
CA LYS A 95 0.56 -6.96 -10.94
C LYS A 95 0.08 -8.13 -11.80
N GLY A 96 -1.20 -8.08 -12.18
CA GLY A 96 -1.86 -8.97 -13.12
C GLY A 96 -2.02 -8.34 -14.50
N ILE A 97 -2.90 -8.91 -15.30
CA ILE A 97 -3.22 -8.38 -16.64
C ILE A 97 -4.03 -7.10 -16.52
N GLU A 98 -5.08 -7.13 -15.69
CA GLU A 98 -6.06 -6.04 -15.55
C GLU A 98 -6.06 -5.42 -14.15
N GLY A 99 -5.49 -6.09 -13.14
CA GLY A 99 -5.50 -5.63 -11.75
C GLY A 99 -4.12 -5.60 -11.09
N MET A 100 -4.05 -4.93 -9.93
CA MET A 100 -2.88 -4.98 -9.03
C MET A 100 -3.34 -5.27 -7.60
N LEU A 101 -2.70 -6.24 -6.94
CA LEU A 101 -2.84 -6.49 -5.51
C LEU A 101 -1.71 -5.80 -4.76
N VAL A 102 -2.03 -5.23 -3.60
CA VAL A 102 -1.11 -4.62 -2.64
C VAL A 102 -1.11 -5.48 -1.39
N SER A 103 0.08 -5.89 -0.91
CA SER A 103 0.20 -6.65 0.33
C SER A 103 0.33 -5.68 1.51
N LEU A 104 -0.56 -5.83 2.48
CA LEU A 104 -0.64 -5.02 3.70
C LEU A 104 -0.25 -5.84 4.92
N VAL A 105 0.45 -5.21 5.86
CA VAL A 105 0.80 -5.79 7.16
C VAL A 105 0.28 -4.87 8.25
N ASP A 106 -0.67 -5.35 9.06
CA ASP A 106 -1.18 -4.63 10.21
C ASP A 106 -0.37 -5.01 11.47
N PRO A 107 0.41 -4.07 12.05
CA PRO A 107 1.21 -4.35 13.25
C PRO A 107 0.34 -4.61 14.49
N GLU A 108 -0.91 -4.17 14.51
CA GLU A 108 -1.86 -4.42 15.60
C GLU A 108 -2.50 -5.82 15.51
N LEU A 109 -2.42 -6.46 14.33
CA LEU A 109 -3.00 -7.79 14.07
C LEU A 109 -1.97 -8.74 13.43
N PRO A 110 -0.86 -9.04 14.12
CA PRO A 110 0.22 -9.85 13.57
C PRO A 110 -0.21 -11.28 13.17
N ASP A 111 -1.23 -11.81 13.85
CA ASP A 111 -1.74 -13.17 13.58
C ASP A 111 -2.49 -13.28 12.25
N LEU A 112 -2.99 -12.17 11.69
CA LEU A 112 -3.58 -12.15 10.36
C LEU A 112 -2.52 -12.21 9.25
N GLY A 113 -1.25 -11.93 9.58
CA GLY A 113 -0.17 -11.90 8.61
C GLY A 113 -0.38 -10.87 7.50
N GLU A 114 0.17 -11.18 6.33
CA GLU A 114 0.02 -10.36 5.14
C GLU A 114 -1.38 -10.49 4.51
N GLN A 115 -1.99 -9.35 4.21
CA GLN A 115 -3.33 -9.25 3.65
C GLN A 115 -3.22 -8.64 2.24
N ALA A 116 -3.57 -9.41 1.22
CA ALA A 116 -3.59 -8.92 -0.16
C ALA A 116 -4.89 -8.16 -0.45
N GLN A 117 -4.77 -6.94 -0.94
CA GLN A 117 -5.88 -6.03 -1.22
C GLN A 117 -5.81 -5.52 -2.67
N PRO A 118 -6.89 -5.54 -3.45
CA PRO A 118 -7.01 -4.75 -4.68
C PRO A 118 -6.54 -3.31 -4.50
N VAL A 119 -5.75 -2.81 -5.45
CA VAL A 119 -5.23 -1.43 -5.44
C VAL A 119 -6.38 -0.41 -5.40
N ASP A 120 -7.53 -0.73 -6.01
CA ASP A 120 -8.76 0.06 -5.96
C ASP A 120 -9.25 0.32 -4.54
N TRP A 121 -9.25 -0.73 -3.72
CA TRP A 121 -9.67 -0.65 -2.32
C TRP A 121 -8.66 0.12 -1.48
N VAL A 122 -7.37 -0.05 -1.74
CA VAL A 122 -6.33 0.71 -1.04
C VAL A 122 -6.38 2.19 -1.42
N ALA A 123 -6.59 2.51 -2.70
CA ALA A 123 -6.76 3.89 -3.15
C ALA A 123 -8.02 4.53 -2.54
N ALA A 124 -9.14 3.81 -2.50
CA ALA A 124 -10.35 4.26 -1.82
C ALA A 124 -10.10 4.50 -0.31
N ALA A 125 -9.42 3.59 0.36
CA ALA A 125 -9.06 3.69 1.78
C ALA A 125 -8.11 4.86 2.10
N LEU A 126 -7.37 5.36 1.11
CA LEU A 126 -6.47 6.51 1.25
C LEU A 126 -7.17 7.86 1.05
N ARG A 127 -8.42 7.92 0.60
CA ARG A 127 -9.12 9.20 0.34
C ARG A 127 -9.15 10.07 1.60
N GLY A 128 -8.65 11.30 1.48
CA GLY A 128 -8.50 12.23 2.60
C GLY A 128 -7.37 11.89 3.59
N ARG A 129 -6.58 10.84 3.30
CA ARG A 129 -5.46 10.35 4.12
C ARG A 129 -4.15 10.37 3.31
N GLY A 130 -3.15 9.59 3.72
CA GLY A 130 -1.89 9.52 3.00
C GLY A 130 -0.91 8.44 3.44
N LEU A 131 0.30 8.55 2.90
CA LEU A 131 1.40 7.62 3.13
C LEU A 131 2.57 8.33 3.82
N TRP A 132 3.28 7.61 4.66
CA TRP A 132 4.64 7.95 5.09
C TRP A 132 5.63 7.06 4.34
N LEU A 133 6.55 7.69 3.61
CA LEU A 133 7.69 7.02 3.02
C LEU A 133 8.90 7.23 3.92
N VAL A 134 9.44 6.15 4.47
CA VAL A 134 10.70 6.18 5.23
C VAL A 134 11.82 5.76 4.28
N VAL A 135 12.71 6.70 3.98
CA VAL A 135 13.75 6.57 2.93
C VAL A 135 15.10 7.10 3.39
N GLU A 136 16.17 6.62 2.77
CA GLU A 136 17.50 7.20 2.93
C GLU A 136 17.67 8.47 2.06
N ASP A 137 17.20 8.42 0.80
CA ASP A 137 17.24 9.54 -0.13
C ASP A 137 15.86 10.20 -0.27
N ALA A 138 15.62 11.24 0.54
CA ALA A 138 14.38 12.01 0.51
C ALA A 138 14.16 12.77 -0.81
N ALA A 139 15.22 13.17 -1.51
CA ALA A 139 15.13 13.93 -2.74
C ALA A 139 14.67 13.04 -3.89
N ALA A 140 15.23 11.83 -4.00
CA ALA A 140 14.80 10.82 -4.97
C ALA A 140 13.34 10.41 -4.72
N ALA A 141 12.97 10.14 -3.46
CA ALA A 141 11.60 9.79 -3.11
C ALA A 141 10.61 10.92 -3.43
N ARG A 142 10.97 12.18 -3.13
CA ARG A 142 10.14 13.35 -3.47
C ARG A 142 9.95 13.48 -4.99
N ALA A 143 10.98 13.24 -5.79
CA ALA A 143 10.86 13.27 -7.24
C ALA A 143 9.88 12.20 -7.76
N ILE A 144 9.93 10.98 -7.21
CA ILE A 144 9.00 9.89 -7.54
C ILE A 144 7.55 10.28 -7.18
N VAL A 145 7.34 10.83 -5.98
CA VAL A 145 6.02 11.29 -5.50
C VAL A 145 5.45 12.35 -6.43
N LEU A 146 6.23 13.38 -6.77
CA LEU A 146 5.78 14.45 -7.67
C LEU A 146 5.50 13.93 -9.09
N ALA A 147 6.31 13.00 -9.59
CA ALA A 147 6.10 12.38 -10.89
C ALA A 147 4.83 11.48 -10.93
N ALA A 148 4.35 11.03 -9.78
CA ALA A 148 3.06 10.34 -9.65
C ALA A 148 1.87 11.32 -9.56
N GLY A 149 2.11 12.64 -9.60
CA GLY A 149 1.06 13.65 -9.44
C GLY A 149 0.63 13.89 -7.99
N LEU A 150 1.37 13.35 -7.03
CA LEU A 150 1.11 13.48 -5.60
C LEU A 150 1.95 14.61 -4.99
N ARG A 151 1.64 14.99 -3.75
CA ARG A 151 2.33 16.03 -2.99
C ARG A 151 3.13 15.41 -1.85
N ALA A 152 4.34 15.91 -1.65
CA ALA A 152 5.21 15.50 -0.56
C ALA A 152 5.05 16.42 0.67
N GLU A 153 3.86 16.37 1.26
CA GLU A 153 3.44 17.13 2.44
C GLU A 153 2.43 16.32 3.28
N ALA A 154 2.24 16.71 4.54
CA ALA A 154 1.30 16.04 5.44
C ALA A 154 -0.16 16.30 5.01
N TRP A 155 -1.01 15.29 5.13
CA TRP A 155 -2.46 15.46 5.03
C TRP A 155 -2.98 16.13 6.30
N ARG A 156 -4.10 16.85 6.17
CA ARG A 156 -4.82 17.37 7.33
C ARG A 156 -5.75 16.27 7.82
N VAL A 157 -5.55 15.86 9.07
CA VAL A 157 -6.50 15.03 9.84
C VAL A 157 -7.72 15.87 10.21
#